data_AF-A0A8C5LE57-F1
#
_entry.id   AF-A0A8C5LE57-F1
#
_cell.length_a   1.000
_cell.length_b   1.000
_cell.length_c   1.000
_cell.angle_alpha   90.00
_cell.angle_beta   90.00
_cell.angle_gamma   90.00
#
_symmetry.space_group_name_H-M   'P 1'
#
loop_
_entity.id
_entity.type
_entity.pdbx_description
1 polymer ?
#
loop_
_entity_poly.entity_id
_entity_poly.type
_entity_poly.pdbx_seq_one_letter_code
_entity_poly.pdbx_strand_id
1 'polypeptide(L)' 'ERMGALASSQLKLEAGVERTKVSQAAAELQQYCMQSACKDALLVGVPAGSNPFREPRSCALL' A
#
# COMPACT_ATOMS: atom_id res chain seq x y z
N GLU A 1 -24.87 -32.50 -4.88
CA GLU A 1 -25.56 -31.97 -3.67
C GLU A 1 -24.63 -31.33 -2.64
N ARG A 2 -23.60 -32.03 -2.10
CA ARG A 2 -22.65 -31.46 -1.10
C ARG A 2 -21.93 -30.17 -1.52
N MET A 3 -21.52 -30.05 -2.78
CA MET A 3 -20.79 -28.87 -3.28
C MET A 3 -21.68 -27.62 -3.34
N GLY A 4 -22.97 -27.77 -3.64
CA GLY A 4 -23.94 -26.66 -3.63
C GLY A 4 -24.23 -26.17 -2.21
N ALA A 5 -24.26 -27.07 -1.22
CA ALA A 5 -24.42 -26.70 0.18
C ALA A 5 -23.21 -25.91 0.71
N LEU A 6 -21.98 -26.28 0.32
CA LEU A 6 -20.77 -25.55 0.69
C LEU A 6 -20.75 -24.15 0.07
N ALA A 7 -21.12 -24.01 -1.21
CA ALA A 7 -21.22 -22.71 -1.86
C ALA A 7 -22.30 -21.81 -1.21
N SER A 8 -23.45 -22.36 -0.85
CA SER A 8 -24.52 -21.61 -0.17
C SER A 8 -24.07 -21.10 1.20
N SER A 9 -23.38 -21.94 1.99
CA SER A 9 -22.85 -21.54 3.28
C SER A 9 -21.78 -20.45 3.16
N GLN A 10 -20.92 -20.52 2.14
CA GLN A 10 -19.91 -19.49 1.87
C GLN A 10 -20.55 -18.13 1.54
N LEU A 11 -21.55 -18.12 0.66
CA LEU A 11 -22.23 -16.88 0.26
C LEU A 11 -22.96 -16.22 1.44
N LYS A 12 -23.54 -17.01 2.36
CA LYS A 12 -24.16 -16.47 3.58
C LYS A 12 -23.15 -15.78 4.49
N LEU A 13 -21.95 -16.35 4.61
CA LEU A 13 -20.85 -15.74 5.37
C LEU A 13 -20.41 -14.42 4.74
N GLU A 14 -20.16 -14.40 3.43
CA GLU A 14 -19.71 -13.19 2.71
C GLU A 14 -20.79 -12.09 2.68
N ALA A 15 -22.06 -12.46 2.62
CA ALA A 15 -23.18 -11.52 2.66
C ALA A 15 -23.29 -10.81 4.02
N GLY A 16 -22.89 -11.47 5.11
CA GLY A 16 -22.89 -10.92 6.47
C GLY A 16 -21.71 -10.00 6.79
N VAL A 17 -20.81 -9.75 5.84
CA VAL A 17 -19.69 -8.82 6.02
C VAL A 17 -20.19 -7.38 5.95
N GLU A 18 -20.02 -6.65 7.05
CA GLU A 18 -20.30 -5.22 7.12
C GLU A 18 -19.39 -4.45 6.16
N ARG A 19 -19.98 -3.55 5.37
CA ARG A 19 -19.26 -2.75 4.38
C ARG A 19 -19.15 -1.30 4.82
N THR A 20 -17.96 -0.74 4.67
CA THR A 20 -17.73 0.70 4.79
C THR A 20 -18.12 1.43 3.50
N LYS A 21 -18.56 2.69 3.61
CA LYS A 21 -18.80 3.52 2.42
C LYS A 21 -17.50 3.68 1.62
N VAL A 22 -17.61 3.57 0.30
CA VAL A 22 -16.46 3.74 -0.61
C VAL A 22 -15.79 5.10 -0.42
N SER A 23 -16.58 6.16 -0.20
CA SER A 23 -16.05 7.50 0.08
C SER A 23 -15.20 7.57 1.35
N GLN A 24 -15.59 6.83 2.39
CA GLN A 24 -14.86 6.78 3.67
C GLN A 24 -13.56 6.01 3.50
N ALA A 25 -13.61 4.82 2.88
CA ALA A 25 -12.41 4.03 2.60
C ALA A 25 -11.42 4.81 1.71
N ALA A 26 -11.91 5.54 0.71
CA ALA A 26 -11.07 6.37 -0.15
C ALA A 26 -10.40 7.52 0.62
N ALA A 27 -11.13 8.18 1.54
CA ALA A 27 -10.57 9.24 2.37
C ALA A 27 -9.49 8.71 3.32
N GLU A 28 -9.71 7.56 3.94
CA GLU A 28 -8.72 6.90 4.81
C GLU A 28 -7.44 6.54 4.04
N LEU A 29 -7.58 5.97 2.84
CA LEU A 29 -6.45 5.66 1.98
C LEU A 29 -5.69 6.93 1.56
N GLN A 30 -6.41 7.98 1.15
CA GLN A 30 -5.78 9.26 0.81
C GLN A 30 -5.00 9.83 2.00
N GLN A 31 -5.60 9.84 3.18
CA GLN A 31 -4.97 10.35 4.40
C GLN A 31 -3.71 9.55 4.74
N TYR A 32 -3.73 8.23 4.57
CA TYR A 32 -2.57 7.37 4.79
C TYR A 32 -1.42 7.72 3.82
N CYS A 33 -1.74 7.85 2.52
CA CYS A 33 -0.76 8.23 1.51
C CYS A 33 -0.18 9.61 1.79
N MET A 34 -1.00 10.62 2.14
CA MET A 34 -0.52 11.98 2.44
C MET A 34 0.43 12.03 3.65
N GLN A 35 0.15 11.25 4.70
CA GLN A 35 1.01 11.17 5.88
C GLN A 35 2.36 10.48 5.58
N SER A 36 2.35 9.55 4.62
CA SER A 36 3.53 8.76 4.26
C SER A 36 4.33 9.37 3.10
N ALA A 37 3.72 10.28 2.34
CA ALA A 37 4.26 10.87 1.12
C ALA A 37 5.66 11.49 1.32
N CYS A 38 5.88 12.21 2.42
CA CYS A 38 7.17 12.86 2.69
C CYS A 38 8.30 11.87 3.02
N LYS A 39 7.96 10.62 3.37
CA LYS A 39 8.93 9.55 3.67
C LYS A 39 9.17 8.64 2.48
N ASP A 40 8.36 8.76 1.43
CA ASP A 40 8.48 7.95 0.23
C ASP A 40 9.59 8.53 -0.66
N ALA A 41 10.75 7.88 -0.59
CA ALA A 41 11.94 8.17 -1.38
C ALA A 41 11.67 8.24 -2.90
N LEU A 42 10.70 7.50 -3.42
CA LEU A 42 10.36 7.49 -4.84
C LEU A 42 9.45 8.66 -5.21
N LEU A 43 8.66 9.17 -4.26
CA LEU A 43 7.76 10.28 -4.47
C LEU A 43 8.45 11.64 -4.31
N VAL A 44 9.24 11.83 -3.24
CA VAL A 44 9.95 13.10 -2.98
C VAL A 44 11.36 13.14 -3.56
N GLY A 45 11.87 12.00 -4.00
CA GLY A 45 13.26 11.85 -4.40
C GLY A 45 14.19 11.75 -3.18
N VAL A 46 15.36 11.17 -3.40
CA VAL A 46 16.41 11.06 -2.37
C VAL A 46 17.58 11.98 -2.70
N PRO A 47 18.16 12.67 -1.69
CA PRO A 47 19.39 13.41 -1.88
C PRO A 47 20.50 12.53 -2.45
N ALA A 48 21.37 13.15 -3.26
CA ALA A 48 22.42 12.44 -4.02
C ALA A 48 23.33 11.55 -3.18
N GLY A 49 23.55 11.87 -1.90
CA GLY A 49 24.40 11.10 -0.98
C GLY A 49 23.65 10.08 -0.11
N SER A 50 22.31 10.05 -0.16
CA SER A 50 21.48 9.12 0.62
C SER A 50 20.94 7.97 -0.22
N ASN A 51 21.13 8.01 -1.55
CA ASN A 51 20.74 6.92 -2.44
C ASN A 51 21.81 5.81 -2.43
N PRO A 52 21.51 4.62 -1.88
CA PRO A 52 22.47 3.53 -1.81
C PRO A 52 22.82 2.92 -3.18
N PHE A 53 22.04 3.22 -4.22
CA PHE A 53 22.25 2.73 -5.59
C PHE A 53 23.01 3.72 -6.48
N ARG A 54 23.31 4.93 -5.99
CA ARG A 54 24.05 5.92 -6.77
C ARG A 54 25.54 5.79 -6.48
N GLU A 55 26.35 5.71 -7.53
CA GLU A 55 27.81 5.68 -7.39
C GLU A 55 28.32 6.89 -6.59
N PRO A 56 29.23 6.68 -5.62
CA PRO A 56 29.83 7.78 -4.87
C PRO A 56 30.51 8.76 -5.83
N ARG A 57 30.19 10.06 -5.74
CA ARG A 57 30.85 11.13 -6.54
C ARG A 57 32.28 11.46 -6.08
N SER A 58 32.94 10.56 -5.37
CA SER A 58 34.31 10.74 -4.91
C SER A 58 35.20 9.70 -5.58
N CYS A 59 36.07 10.16 -6.49
CA CYS A 59 37.35 9.49 -6.67
C CYS A 59 38.01 9.42 -5.28
N ALA A 60 38.16 8.21 -4.74
CA ALA A 60 39.11 8.00 -3.67
C ALA A 60 40.50 8.12 -4.31
N LEU A 61 41.22 9.22 -4.03
CA LEU A 61 42.66 9.24 -4.27
C LEU A 61 43.26 8.25 -3.25
N LEU A 62 43.68 7.08 -3.75
CA LEU A 62 44.48 6.10 -3.02
C LEU A 62 45.88 6.64 -2.74
#